data_AF-A0A969HP88-F1
#
_entry.id   AF-A0A969HP88-F1
#
_cell.length_a   1.000
_cell.length_b   1.000
_cell.length_c   1.000
_cell.angle_alpha   90.00
_cell.angle_beta   90.00
_cell.angle_gamma   90.00
#
_symmetry.space_group_name_H-M   'P 1'
#
loop_
_entity.id
_entity.type
_entity.pdbx_description
1 polymer ?
#
loop_
_entity_poly.entity_id
_entity_poly.type
_entity_poly.pdbx_seq_one_letter_code
_entity_poly.pdbx_strand_id
1 'polypeptide(L)'
;MPDSWLWIRDHGAAYVVNKRGEKKVVDLGWTLYGYQDYLRTYFEGNQDSIKHYYQEALEKTSEVDSLMGAREKYPSIKVRVNMEGGSIEVNGKGTLILCEAVTFQRNPGLSKDFIESEFKRSLGVSNIIWMKKGWWKIRSYSIIYSANTLAPEPTATPTSLCALPRSNG
;
A
#
# COMPACT_ATOMS: atom_id res chain seq x y z
N MET A 1 3.44 17.38 15.88
CA MET A 1 4.82 17.02 15.52
C MET A 1 4.98 17.15 14.01
N PRO A 2 5.61 18.23 13.52
CA PRO A 2 5.86 18.46 12.10
C PRO A 2 7.10 17.67 11.65
N ASP A 3 7.00 16.35 11.59
CA ASP A 3 8.09 15.41 11.22
C ASP A 3 7.68 13.90 11.14
N SER A 4 6.40 13.54 11.31
CA SER A 4 5.97 12.12 11.52
C SER A 4 5.17 11.44 10.38
N TRP A 5 5.12 11.99 9.17
CA TRP A 5 4.17 11.56 8.12
C TRP A 5 4.78 10.99 6.83
N LEU A 6 6.09 10.71 6.79
CA LEU A 6 6.76 10.16 5.59
C LEU A 6 6.85 8.63 5.63
N TRP A 7 5.70 7.96 5.57
CA TRP A 7 5.60 6.51 5.41
C TRP A 7 5.69 6.11 3.94
N ILE A 8 6.86 6.29 3.31
CA ILE A 8 7.05 6.07 1.86
C ILE A 8 6.69 4.64 1.43
N ARG A 9 6.77 3.67 2.35
CA ARG A 9 6.30 2.30 2.13
C ARG A 9 4.80 2.22 1.80
N ASP A 10 4.00 3.13 2.34
CA ASP A 10 2.55 3.03 2.35
C ASP A 10 1.87 3.86 1.25
N HIS A 11 2.39 5.06 0.97
CA HIS A 11 1.88 5.97 -0.06
C HIS A 11 2.86 6.24 -1.22
N GLY A 12 4.01 5.58 -1.22
CA GLY A 12 4.94 5.60 -2.34
C GLY A 12 4.60 4.56 -3.41
N ALA A 13 5.33 4.62 -4.53
CA ALA A 13 5.10 3.76 -5.67
C ALA A 13 5.37 2.28 -5.35
N ALA A 14 4.40 1.42 -5.66
CA ALA A 14 4.62 -0.01 -5.80
C ALA A 14 5.06 -0.32 -7.23
N TYR A 15 6.27 -0.86 -7.41
CA TYR A 15 6.79 -1.15 -8.74
C TYR A 15 6.50 -2.58 -9.17
N VAL A 16 6.15 -2.76 -10.44
CA VAL A 16 6.04 -4.07 -11.08
C VAL A 16 6.97 -4.13 -12.28
N VAL A 17 7.54 -5.31 -12.51
CA VAL A 17 8.41 -5.58 -13.66
C VAL A 17 7.94 -6.85 -14.35
N ASN A 18 7.83 -6.82 -15.68
CA ASN A 18 7.49 -8.02 -16.44
C ASN A 18 8.74 -8.79 -16.90
N LYS A 19 8.53 -9.95 -17.53
CA LYS A 19 9.63 -10.81 -18.03
C LYS A 19 10.52 -10.14 -19.09
N ARG A 20 10.06 -9.05 -19.72
CA ARG A 20 10.83 -8.26 -20.69
C ARG A 20 11.62 -7.11 -20.05
N GLY A 21 11.54 -6.96 -18.72
CA GLY A 21 12.17 -5.86 -17.99
C GLY A 21 11.40 -4.54 -18.03
N GLU A 22 10.18 -4.52 -18.60
CA GLU A 22 9.34 -3.33 -18.62
C GLU A 22 8.81 -3.07 -17.21
N LYS A 23 9.00 -1.85 -16.72
CA LYS A 23 8.59 -1.41 -15.39
C LYS A 23 7.36 -0.52 -15.45
N LYS A 24 6.50 -0.66 -14.45
CA LYS A 24 5.34 0.20 -14.23
C LYS A 24 5.22 0.52 -12.75
N VAL A 25 4.57 1.64 -12.46
CA VAL A 25 4.15 1.99 -11.10
C VAL A 25 2.71 1.56 -10.91
N VAL A 26 2.39 0.97 -9.77
CA VAL A 26 1.05 0.65 -9.33
C VAL A 26 0.64 1.72 -8.32
N ASP A 27 -0.34 2.52 -8.71
CA ASP A 27 -0.97 3.57 -7.88
C ASP A 27 -2.09 2.89 -7.09
N LEU A 28 -1.83 2.71 -5.79
CA LEU A 28 -2.76 2.14 -4.84
C LEU A 28 -3.66 3.26 -4.31
N GLY A 29 -4.95 2.98 -4.09
CA GLY A 29 -5.89 4.00 -3.63
C GLY A 29 -5.56 4.52 -2.22
N TRP A 30 -4.71 5.54 -2.13
CA TRP A 30 -4.26 6.09 -0.86
C TRP A 30 -5.40 6.85 -0.16
N THR A 31 -5.70 6.45 1.08
CA THR A 31 -6.78 7.03 1.90
C THR A 31 -6.35 7.35 3.33
N LEU A 32 -5.05 7.56 3.54
CA LEU A 32 -4.46 7.86 4.86
C LEU A 32 -4.86 6.81 5.92
N TYR A 33 -4.76 5.52 5.61
CA TYR A 33 -5.17 4.46 6.53
C TYR A 33 -6.65 4.51 6.94
N GLY A 34 -7.55 5.04 6.09
CA GLY A 34 -8.95 5.22 6.42
C GLY A 34 -9.20 6.38 7.41
N TYR A 35 -8.35 7.41 7.40
CA TYR A 35 -8.39 8.54 8.35
C TYR A 35 -9.77 9.20 8.47
N GLN A 36 -10.58 9.16 7.41
CA GLN A 36 -11.95 9.66 7.43
C GLN A 36 -12.82 9.04 8.52
N ASP A 37 -12.63 7.76 8.87
CA ASP A 37 -13.39 7.10 9.94
C ASP A 37 -13.00 7.65 11.33
N TYR A 38 -11.71 7.91 11.54
CA TYR A 38 -11.23 8.57 12.75
C TYR A 38 -11.80 9.98 12.85
N LEU A 39 -11.70 10.78 11.78
CA LEU A 39 -12.21 12.14 11.74
C LEU A 39 -13.72 12.20 11.99
N ARG A 40 -14.48 11.23 11.46
CA ARG A 40 -15.93 11.11 11.72
C ARG A 40 -16.23 10.95 13.20
N THR A 41 -15.41 10.17 13.90
CA THR A 41 -15.56 9.98 15.35
C THR A 41 -15.13 11.22 16.12
N TYR A 42 -13.99 11.80 15.75
CA TYR A 42 -13.39 12.94 16.45
C TYR A 42 -14.22 14.24 16.35
N PHE A 43 -14.79 14.50 15.17
CA PHE A 43 -15.62 15.68 14.90
C PHE A 43 -17.12 15.41 14.99
N GLU A 44 -17.53 14.29 15.58
CA GLU A 44 -18.94 13.91 15.77
C GLU A 44 -19.77 14.00 14.47
N GLY A 45 -19.16 13.62 13.35
CA GLY A 45 -19.81 13.65 12.03
C GLY A 45 -19.87 15.01 11.34
N ASN A 46 -19.26 16.08 11.88
CA ASN A 46 -19.17 17.38 11.21
C ASN A 46 -18.41 17.26 9.88
N GLN A 47 -19.14 17.38 8.77
CA GLN A 47 -18.60 17.16 7.42
C GLN A 47 -17.57 18.21 7.00
N ASP A 48 -17.72 19.46 7.44
CA ASP A 48 -16.80 20.53 7.07
C ASP A 48 -15.43 20.31 7.70
N SER A 49 -15.40 19.98 9.01
CA SER A 49 -14.17 19.64 9.70
C SER A 49 -13.53 18.38 9.12
N ILE A 50 -14.30 17.31 8.90
CA ILE A 50 -13.79 16.06 8.30
C ILE A 50 -13.16 16.35 6.94
N LYS A 51 -13.85 17.09 6.07
CA LYS A 51 -13.36 17.43 4.74
C LYS A 51 -12.09 18.28 4.82
N HIS A 52 -12.09 19.32 5.65
CA HIS A 52 -10.94 20.21 5.81
C HIS A 52 -9.68 19.46 6.24
N TYR A 53 -9.73 18.72 7.34
CA TYR A 53 -8.58 18.00 7.88
C TYR A 53 -8.16 16.80 7.03
N TYR A 54 -9.11 16.14 6.35
CA TYR A 54 -8.78 15.07 5.43
C TYR A 54 -8.02 15.60 4.21
N GLN A 55 -8.48 16.70 3.60
CA GLN A 55 -7.81 17.29 2.44
C GLN A 55 -6.42 17.81 2.80
N GLU A 56 -6.27 18.49 3.93
CA GLU A 56 -4.96 19.00 4.38
C GLU A 56 -3.93 17.87 4.60
N ALA A 57 -4.38 16.71 5.09
CA ALA A 57 -3.51 15.54 5.25
C ALA A 57 -3.21 14.86 3.90
N LEU A 58 -4.21 14.82 3.00
CA LEU A 58 -4.13 14.12 1.72
C LEU A 58 -3.21 14.86 0.73
N GLU A 59 -3.30 16.19 0.66
CA GLU A 59 -2.47 17.05 -0.19
C GLU A 59 -0.96 16.78 -0.05
N LYS A 60 -0.53 16.35 1.14
CA LYS A 60 0.89 16.09 1.44
C LYS A 60 1.39 14.73 0.92
N THR A 61 0.48 13.81 0.54
CA THR A 61 0.82 12.39 0.35
C THR A 61 0.17 11.72 -0.87
N SER A 62 -0.87 12.31 -1.47
CA SER A 62 -1.72 11.65 -2.48
C SER A 62 -1.11 11.45 -3.86
N GLU A 63 -0.01 12.12 -4.17
CA GLU A 63 0.60 12.07 -5.51
C GLU A 63 2.00 11.45 -5.50
N VAL A 64 2.49 10.98 -4.34
CA VAL A 64 3.89 10.56 -4.19
C VAL A 64 4.22 9.39 -5.14
N ASP A 65 3.35 8.40 -5.25
CA ASP A 65 3.52 7.28 -6.17
C ASP A 65 3.56 7.70 -7.65
N SER A 66 2.66 8.58 -8.06
CA SER A 66 2.55 9.10 -9.42
C SER A 66 3.74 9.98 -9.78
N LEU A 67 4.21 10.81 -8.84
CA LEU A 67 5.41 11.62 -8.98
C LEU A 67 6.67 10.76 -9.10
N MET A 68 6.78 9.68 -8.33
CA MET A 68 7.86 8.70 -8.46
C MET A 68 7.87 8.06 -9.85
N GLY A 69 6.70 7.62 -10.34
CA GLY A 69 6.56 7.07 -11.70
C GLY A 69 6.92 8.08 -12.79
N ALA A 70 6.46 9.31 -12.68
CA ALA A 70 6.78 10.39 -13.63
C ALA A 70 8.28 10.70 -13.66
N ARG A 71 8.93 10.75 -12.49
CA ARG A 71 10.36 11.01 -12.35
C ARG A 71 11.24 9.93 -13.01
N GLU A 72 10.75 8.70 -13.01
CA GLU A 72 11.41 7.53 -13.62
C GLU A 72 10.96 7.24 -15.05
N LYS A 73 9.96 7.97 -15.55
CA LYS A 73 9.32 7.78 -16.86
C LYS A 73 8.68 6.39 -17.01
N TYR A 74 8.11 5.87 -15.92
CA TYR A 74 7.34 4.63 -15.94
C TYR A 74 5.84 4.92 -15.97
N PRO A 75 5.07 4.21 -16.82
CA PRO A 75 3.62 4.38 -16.85
C PRO A 75 3.00 3.88 -15.54
N SER A 76 1.93 4.53 -15.12
CA SER A 76 1.16 4.13 -13.93
C SER A 76 0.02 3.17 -14.29
N ILE A 77 -0.29 2.27 -13.36
CA ILE A 77 -1.49 1.45 -13.33
C ILE A 77 -2.27 1.90 -12.11
N LYS A 78 -3.37 2.62 -12.33
CA LYS A 78 -4.30 2.97 -11.26
C LYS A 78 -5.09 1.74 -10.82
N VAL A 79 -5.14 1.51 -9.51
CA VAL A 79 -5.92 0.44 -8.89
C VAL A 79 -7.19 1.05 -8.29
N ARG A 80 -8.33 0.37 -8.44
CA ARG A 80 -9.61 0.80 -7.86
C ARG A 80 -9.85 0.24 -6.45
N VAL A 81 -8.77 -0.06 -5.75
CA VAL A 81 -8.77 -0.62 -4.40
C VAL A 81 -7.94 0.31 -3.54
N ASN A 82 -8.54 0.77 -2.45
CA ASN A 82 -7.86 1.55 -1.46
C ASN A 82 -6.94 0.65 -0.65
N MET A 83 -5.65 0.94 -0.65
CA MET A 83 -4.67 0.10 0.01
C MET A 83 -3.38 0.87 0.27
N GLU A 84 -2.63 0.42 1.25
CA GLU A 84 -1.28 0.92 1.54
C GLU A 84 -0.23 -0.12 1.14
N GLY A 85 0.92 0.33 0.64
CA GLY A 85 1.98 -0.59 0.23
C GLY A 85 2.49 -1.52 1.35
N GLY A 86 2.46 -1.09 2.62
CA GLY A 86 2.81 -1.95 3.75
C GLY A 86 1.75 -2.98 4.12
N SER A 87 0.51 -2.83 3.64
CA SER A 87 -0.62 -3.72 3.93
C SER A 87 -0.79 -4.88 2.94
N ILE A 88 0.13 -4.98 1.96
CA ILE A 88 0.20 -6.06 0.98
C ILE A 88 1.59 -6.71 1.01
N GLU A 89 1.68 -8.00 0.71
CA GLU A 89 2.96 -8.71 0.59
C GLU A 89 2.93 -9.64 -0.62
N VAL A 90 3.95 -9.59 -1.46
CA VAL A 90 4.05 -10.42 -2.67
C VAL A 90 5.33 -11.24 -2.67
N ASN A 91 5.24 -12.51 -3.03
CA ASN A 91 6.41 -13.40 -3.02
C ASN A 91 7.22 -13.42 -4.33
N GLY A 92 6.86 -12.59 -5.31
CA GLY A 92 7.48 -12.56 -6.65
C GLY A 92 7.20 -13.79 -7.53
N LYS A 93 6.44 -14.77 -7.03
CA LYS A 93 6.05 -16.01 -7.74
C LYS A 93 4.54 -16.11 -7.96
N GLY A 94 3.85 -14.97 -7.94
CA GLY A 94 2.42 -14.88 -8.22
C GLY A 94 1.50 -15.07 -7.00
N THR A 95 2.03 -15.07 -5.77
CA THR A 95 1.19 -15.05 -4.56
C THR A 95 1.21 -13.68 -3.89
N LEU A 96 0.02 -13.19 -3.56
CA LEU A 96 -0.24 -12.01 -2.73
C LEU A 96 -0.84 -12.45 -1.39
N ILE A 97 -0.40 -11.84 -0.29
CA ILE A 97 -1.02 -11.97 1.03
C ILE A 97 -1.73 -10.66 1.36
N LEU A 98 -2.99 -10.76 1.75
CA LEU A 98 -3.86 -9.66 2.20
C LEU A 98 -4.45 -9.97 3.59
N CYS A 99 -4.91 -8.91 4.26
CA CYS A 99 -5.65 -9.00 5.52
C CYS A 99 -7.10 -8.56 5.28
N GLU A 100 -8.08 -9.43 5.54
CA GLU A 100 -9.51 -9.15 5.35
C GLU A 100 -9.94 -7.91 6.16
N ALA A 101 -9.54 -7.84 7.43
CA ALA A 101 -9.93 -6.74 8.31
C ALA A 101 -9.49 -5.36 7.79
N VAL A 102 -8.25 -5.23 7.33
CA VAL A 102 -7.74 -3.96 6.77
C VAL A 102 -8.39 -3.70 5.41
N THR A 103 -8.42 -4.72 4.55
CA THR A 103 -8.89 -4.57 3.16
C THR A 103 -10.34 -4.10 3.11
N PHE A 104 -11.25 -4.73 3.86
CA PHE A 104 -12.66 -4.35 3.88
C PHE A 104 -12.95 -3.09 4.69
N GLN A 105 -12.11 -2.75 5.67
CA GLN A 105 -12.18 -1.43 6.32
C GLN A 105 -11.87 -0.30 5.33
N ARG A 106 -10.85 -0.46 4.47
CA ARG A 106 -10.49 0.54 3.44
C ARG A 106 -11.47 0.60 2.28
N ASN A 107 -12.17 -0.50 2.02
CA ASN A 107 -12.99 -0.69 0.83
C ASN A 107 -14.42 -1.14 1.19
N PRO A 108 -15.18 -0.33 1.94
CA PRO A 108 -16.55 -0.69 2.30
C PRO A 108 -17.38 -0.89 1.03
N GLY A 109 -18.04 -2.06 0.92
CA GLY A 109 -18.92 -2.40 -0.20
C GLY A 109 -18.24 -3.04 -1.41
N LEU A 110 -16.90 -3.12 -1.48
CA LEU A 110 -16.24 -3.89 -2.54
C LEU A 110 -16.31 -5.40 -2.25
N SER A 111 -16.59 -6.20 -3.28
CA SER A 111 -16.57 -7.66 -3.15
C SER A 111 -15.14 -8.19 -3.15
N LYS A 112 -14.96 -9.36 -2.52
CA LYS A 112 -13.69 -10.08 -2.54
C LYS A 112 -13.20 -10.33 -3.97
N ASP A 113 -14.10 -10.79 -4.85
CA ASP A 113 -13.79 -11.09 -6.26
C ASP A 113 -13.31 -9.87 -7.03
N PHE A 114 -13.94 -8.71 -6.79
CA PHE A 114 -13.51 -7.45 -7.40
C PHE A 114 -12.07 -7.11 -6.98
N ILE A 115 -11.79 -7.14 -5.68
CA ILE A 115 -10.47 -6.83 -5.12
C ILE A 115 -9.42 -7.80 -5.67
N GLU A 116 -9.74 -9.09 -5.72
CA GLU A 116 -8.84 -10.08 -6.30
C GLU A 116 -8.57 -9.82 -7.78
N SER A 117 -9.61 -9.50 -8.57
CA SER A 117 -9.44 -9.20 -10.00
C SER A 117 -8.57 -7.96 -10.23
N GLU A 118 -8.70 -6.93 -9.41
CA GLU A 118 -7.90 -5.71 -9.51
C GLU A 118 -6.44 -6.00 -9.21
N PHE A 119 -6.13 -6.76 -8.16
CA PHE A 119 -4.75 -7.12 -7.84
C PHE A 119 -4.12 -8.11 -8.82
N LYS A 120 -4.89 -9.07 -9.34
CA LYS A 120 -4.42 -9.95 -10.42
C LYS A 120 -4.05 -9.14 -11.67
N ARG A 121 -4.87 -8.15 -12.03
CA ARG A 121 -4.62 -7.23 -13.16
C ARG A 121 -3.42 -6.30 -12.93
N SER A 122 -3.28 -5.73 -11.74
CA SER A 122 -2.27 -4.68 -11.48
C SER A 122 -0.91 -5.23 -11.04
N LEU A 123 -0.89 -6.27 -10.21
CA LEU A 123 0.33 -6.87 -9.65
C LEU A 123 0.81 -8.11 -10.42
N GLY A 124 -0.03 -8.67 -11.30
CA GLY A 124 0.31 -9.89 -12.04
C GLY A 124 0.35 -11.15 -11.18
N VAL A 125 -0.32 -11.13 -10.02
CA VAL A 125 -0.47 -12.30 -9.15
C VAL A 125 -1.58 -13.23 -9.66
N SER A 126 -1.55 -14.49 -9.24
CA SER A 126 -2.55 -15.50 -9.59
C SER A 126 -3.20 -16.12 -8.35
N ASN A 127 -2.47 -16.16 -7.23
CA ASN A 127 -2.92 -16.71 -5.96
C ASN A 127 -3.01 -15.60 -4.90
N ILE A 128 -4.10 -15.57 -4.13
CA ILE A 128 -4.31 -14.57 -3.08
C ILE A 128 -4.68 -15.29 -1.79
N ILE A 129 -3.84 -15.08 -0.77
CA ILE A 129 -4.04 -15.61 0.58
C ILE A 129 -4.66 -14.51 1.43
N TRP A 130 -5.77 -14.84 2.09
CA TRP A 130 -6.51 -13.92 2.94
C TRP A 130 -6.33 -14.28 4.41
N MET A 131 -5.53 -13.50 5.11
CA MET A 131 -5.46 -13.52 6.56
C MET A 131 -6.71 -12.87 7.14
N LYS A 132 -7.32 -13.50 8.15
CA LYS A 132 -8.54 -12.97 8.77
C LYS A 132 -8.29 -11.66 9.53
N LYS A 133 -7.19 -11.58 10.28
CA LYS A 133 -6.82 -10.44 11.11
C LYS A 133 -5.29 -10.35 11.27
N GLY A 134 -4.80 -9.14 11.53
CA GLY A 134 -3.42 -8.93 11.97
C GLY A 134 -3.19 -9.38 13.41
N TRP A 135 -1.93 -9.42 13.84
CA TRP A 135 -1.52 -9.97 15.14
C TRP A 135 -1.84 -9.08 16.35
N TRP A 136 -2.32 -7.86 16.13
CA TRP A 136 -2.70 -6.94 17.20
C TRP A 136 -4.00 -6.18 16.87
N LYS A 137 -4.69 -5.64 17.88
CA LYS A 137 -5.84 -4.72 17.77
C LYS A 137 -5.44 -3.35 17.14
N ILE A 138 -4.53 -3.36 16.18
CA ILE A 138 -4.02 -2.14 15.57
C ILE A 138 -4.91 -1.86 14.36
N ARG A 139 -5.62 -0.72 14.42
CA ARG A 139 -6.55 -0.23 13.38
C ARG A 139 -5.84 0.21 12.08
N SER A 140 -4.52 0.23 12.09
CA SER A 140 -3.65 0.58 10.97
C SER A 140 -2.26 -0.01 11.24
N TYR A 141 -1.80 -1.03 10.52
CA TYR A 141 -0.41 -1.24 10.07
C TYR A 141 -0.09 -2.71 9.73
N SER A 142 0.44 -2.86 8.51
CA SER A 142 1.26 -3.89 7.86
C SER A 142 1.12 -5.39 8.23
N ILE A 143 0.94 -6.22 7.18
CA ILE A 143 1.03 -7.69 7.24
C ILE A 143 2.44 -8.18 7.61
N ILE A 144 3.47 -7.39 7.30
CA ILE A 144 4.88 -7.80 7.44
C ILE A 144 5.27 -8.02 8.90
N TYR A 145 4.74 -7.23 9.84
CA TYR A 145 5.03 -7.44 11.27
C TYR A 145 4.54 -8.79 11.81
N SER A 146 3.56 -9.43 11.14
CA SER A 146 3.02 -10.72 11.55
C SER A 146 3.71 -11.94 10.94
N ALA A 147 4.48 -11.78 9.86
CA ALA A 147 5.11 -12.90 9.14
C ALA A 147 6.55 -13.21 9.62
N ASN A 148 7.15 -12.33 10.42
CA ASN A 148 8.60 -12.36 10.71
C ASN A 148 9.04 -13.30 11.86
N THR A 149 8.19 -14.21 12.37
CA THR A 149 8.56 -15.07 13.52
C THR A 149 8.59 -16.58 13.28
N LEU A 150 8.44 -17.08 12.04
CA LEU A 150 8.52 -18.52 11.78
C LEU A 150 9.21 -18.86 10.45
N ALA A 151 10.54 -18.89 10.44
CA ALA A 151 11.39 -19.90 9.76
C ALA A 151 12.88 -19.48 9.77
N PRO A 152 13.82 -20.43 9.92
CA PRO A 152 15.25 -20.20 9.73
C PRO A 152 15.57 -20.17 8.23
N GLU A 153 16.09 -19.03 7.75
CA GLU A 153 16.69 -18.71 6.43
C GLU A 153 16.05 -19.30 5.15
N PRO A 154 15.67 -18.43 4.20
CA PRO A 154 16.34 -18.50 2.89
C PRO A 154 16.69 -17.14 2.28
N THR A 155 17.83 -17.14 1.58
CA THR A 155 18.37 -16.07 0.75
C THR A 155 17.43 -15.67 -0.39
N ALA A 156 16.67 -14.60 -0.17
CA ALA A 156 16.24 -13.67 -1.21
C ALA A 156 16.18 -12.29 -0.57
N THR A 157 17.06 -11.39 -1.02
CA THR A 157 17.14 -10.02 -0.51
C THR A 157 15.81 -9.30 -0.77
N PRO A 158 15.16 -8.71 0.26
CA PRO A 158 14.03 -7.84 0.05
C PRO A 158 14.52 -6.64 -0.76
N THR A 159 13.99 -6.46 -1.97
CA THR A 159 14.27 -5.25 -2.75
C THR A 159 13.41 -4.11 -2.21
N SER A 160 13.74 -3.64 -1.01
CA SER A 160 13.64 -2.22 -0.67
C SER A 160 15.05 -1.65 -0.82
N LEU A 161 15.48 -1.41 -2.06
CA LEU A 161 16.77 -0.80 -2.33
C LEU A 161 16.56 0.68 -2.64
N CYS A 162 16.60 1.51 -1.60
CA CYS A 162 17.21 2.83 -1.72
C CYS A 162 18.72 2.62 -1.47
N ALA A 163 19.45 2.12 -2.47
CA ALA A 163 20.91 2.16 -2.45
C ALA A 163 21.35 3.30 -3.36
N LEU A 164 21.88 4.36 -2.76
CA LEU A 164 22.65 5.37 -3.47
C LEU A 164 23.92 4.70 -4.05
N PRO A 165 24.38 5.08 -5.24
CA PRO A 165 25.68 4.63 -5.72
C PRO A 165 26.77 5.17 -4.77
N ARG A 166 27.65 4.28 -4.29
CA ARG A 166 28.93 4.71 -3.72
C ARG A 166 29.77 5.29 -4.85
N SER A 167 30.02 6.59 -4.81
CA SER A 167 31.09 7.21 -5.59
C SER A 167 32.43 6.70 -5.07
N ASN A 168 33.16 5.96 -5.89
CA ASN A 168 34.60 5.79 -5.73
C ASN A 168 35.26 6.83 -6.65
N GLY A 169 36.05 7.72 -6.06
CA GLY A 169 36.79 8.80 -6.71
C GLY A 169 37.14 9.87 -5.71
#